data_AF-A0A6I9P570-F1
#
_entry.id   AF-A0A6I9P570-F1
#
_cell.length_a   1.000
_cell.length_b   1.000
_cell.length_c   1.000
_cell.angle_alpha   90.00
_cell.angle_beta   90.00
_cell.angle_gamma   90.00
#
_symmetry.space_group_name_H-M   'P 1'
#
loop_
_entity.id
_entity.type
_entity.pdbx_description
1 polymer ?
#
loop_
_entity_poly.entity_id
_entity_poly.type
_entity_poly.pdbx_seq_one_letter_code
_entity_poly.pdbx_strand_id
1 'polypeptide(L)'
;MRTVLLGMNQRETELKEKVCAVALTDSAHNIWLQETSKGTQDWMQQHCCNWVSSPEPVDTLLDPMLRDCPRVSAGTERHELTSWMSFDSIFRFFNKSLETKEDEEAEETSNTVTTRSSSLKYKHQDL
;
A
#
# COMPACT_ATOMS: atom_id res chain seq x y z
N MET A 1 -14.69 -8.41 3.30
CA MET A 1 -13.78 -7.72 2.35
C MET A 1 -14.46 -6.95 1.21
N ARG A 2 -15.73 -7.21 0.86
CA ARG A 2 -16.49 -6.34 -0.07
C ARG A 2 -16.38 -4.85 0.31
N THR A 3 -16.39 -4.51 1.60
CA THR A 3 -16.38 -3.11 2.05
C THR A 3 -15.08 -2.35 1.73
N VAL A 4 -13.91 -2.98 1.83
CA VAL A 4 -12.63 -2.31 1.52
C VAL A 4 -12.53 -2.06 0.02
N LEU A 5 -12.82 -3.08 -0.80
CA LEU A 5 -12.74 -2.94 -2.26
C LEU A 5 -13.86 -2.06 -2.83
N LEU A 6 -15.08 -2.14 -2.30
CA LEU A 6 -16.15 -1.20 -2.63
C LEU A 6 -15.78 0.23 -2.23
N GLY A 7 -15.16 0.40 -1.06
CA GLY A 7 -14.61 1.69 -0.64
C GLY A 7 -13.60 2.21 -1.65
N MET A 8 -12.63 1.38 -2.04
CA MET A 8 -11.61 1.72 -3.04
C MET A 8 -12.23 2.09 -4.39
N ASN A 9 -13.20 1.31 -4.88
CA ASN A 9 -13.84 1.58 -6.16
C ASN A 9 -14.71 2.84 -6.15
N GLN A 10 -15.28 3.22 -5.00
CA GLN A 10 -16.19 4.36 -4.90
C GLN A 10 -15.48 5.67 -4.53
N ARG A 11 -14.34 5.60 -3.83
CA ARG A 11 -13.59 6.77 -3.33
C ARG A 11 -12.08 6.56 -3.44
N GLU A 12 -11.64 6.11 -4.60
CA GLU A 12 -10.24 5.69 -4.85
C GLU A 12 -9.25 6.78 -4.42
N THR A 13 -9.39 8.00 -4.93
CA THR A 13 -8.48 9.12 -4.65
C THR A 13 -8.42 9.45 -3.16
N GLU A 14 -9.57 9.66 -2.52
CA GLU A 14 -9.63 10.04 -1.09
C GLU A 14 -9.03 8.96 -0.17
N LEU A 15 -9.19 7.70 -0.54
CA LEU A 15 -8.63 6.58 0.23
C LEU A 15 -7.12 6.48 0.04
N LYS A 16 -6.63 6.60 -1.19
CA LYS A 16 -5.19 6.54 -1.45
C LYS A 16 -4.41 7.69 -0.80
N GLU A 17 -5.03 8.86 -0.67
CA GLU A 17 -4.41 9.99 0.05
C GLU A 17 -4.29 9.75 1.57
N LYS A 18 -5.29 9.09 2.17
CA LYS A 18 -5.41 8.97 3.63
C LYS A 18 -4.93 7.65 4.20
N VAL A 19 -4.98 6.58 3.42
CA VAL A 19 -4.64 5.22 3.86
C VAL A 19 -3.22 4.92 3.44
N CYS A 20 -2.36 4.64 4.42
CA CYS A 20 -0.96 4.27 4.18
C CYS A 20 -0.80 2.76 3.92
N ALA A 21 -1.55 1.93 4.65
CA ALA A 21 -1.49 0.48 4.54
C ALA A 21 -2.78 -0.20 5.02
N VAL A 22 -3.01 -1.43 4.57
CA VAL A 22 -4.14 -2.27 4.96
C VAL A 22 -3.65 -3.68 5.30
N ALA A 23 -3.87 -4.11 6.54
CA ALA A 23 -3.66 -5.50 6.95
C ALA A 23 -4.97 -6.28 6.92
N LEU A 24 -4.94 -7.47 6.33
CA LEU A 24 -6.06 -8.39 6.23
C LEU A 24 -5.70 -9.66 7.00
N THR A 25 -6.68 -10.22 7.70
CA THR A 25 -6.50 -11.46 8.48
C THR A 25 -7.47 -12.52 7.97
N ASP A 26 -6.91 -13.54 7.33
CA ASP A 26 -7.57 -14.68 6.70
C ASP A 26 -8.79 -14.29 5.85
N SER A 27 -8.65 -13.17 5.13
CA SER A 27 -9.72 -12.67 4.27
C SER A 27 -9.80 -13.49 3.00
N ALA A 28 -10.92 -14.17 2.77
CA ALA A 28 -11.26 -14.73 1.47
C ALA A 28 -11.69 -13.60 0.52
N HIS A 29 -10.88 -13.34 -0.49
CA HIS A 29 -11.16 -12.37 -1.53
C HIS A 29 -10.50 -12.76 -2.84
N ASN A 30 -11.05 -12.25 -3.94
CA ASN A 30 -10.52 -12.43 -5.28
C ASN A 30 -10.59 -11.07 -5.97
N ILE A 31 -9.51 -10.29 -5.93
CA ILE A 31 -9.46 -8.95 -6.55
C ILE A 31 -9.67 -9.07 -8.06
N TRP A 32 -9.12 -10.10 -8.68
CA TRP A 32 -9.27 -10.36 -10.12
C TRP A 32 -10.72 -10.52 -10.59
N LEU A 33 -11.59 -11.07 -9.75
CA LEU A 33 -13.03 -11.24 -10.08
C LEU A 33 -13.81 -9.93 -9.94
N GLN A 34 -13.20 -8.86 -9.42
CA GLN A 34 -13.83 -7.56 -9.26
C GLN A 34 -13.27 -6.61 -10.32
N GLU A 35 -14.17 -5.89 -10.99
CA GLU A 35 -13.84 -4.85 -11.98
C GLU A 35 -13.08 -3.71 -11.31
N THR A 36 -11.77 -3.88 -11.13
CA THR A 36 -10.86 -2.94 -10.47
C THR A 36 -9.93 -2.32 -11.50
N SER A 37 -9.64 -1.03 -11.36
CA SER A 37 -8.68 -0.35 -12.22
C SER A 37 -7.27 -0.93 -11.99
N LYS A 38 -6.39 -0.86 -13.01
CA LYS A 38 -4.99 -1.24 -12.84
C LYS A 38 -4.32 -0.48 -11.69
N GLY A 39 -4.61 0.81 -11.55
CA GLY A 39 -4.07 1.62 -10.45
C GLY A 39 -4.56 1.18 -9.07
N THR A 40 -5.77 0.65 -8.95
CA THR A 40 -6.25 0.03 -7.71
C THR A 40 -5.52 -1.29 -7.42
N GLN A 41 -5.32 -2.14 -8.44
CA GLN A 41 -4.59 -3.41 -8.29
C GLN A 41 -3.14 -3.17 -7.85
N ASP A 42 -2.44 -2.25 -8.52
CA ASP A 42 -1.06 -1.88 -8.19
C ASP A 42 -0.97 -1.33 -6.75
N TRP A 43 -1.92 -0.47 -6.36
CA TRP A 43 -1.98 0.05 -4.98
C TRP A 43 -2.20 -1.05 -3.95
N MET A 44 -3.11 -2.00 -4.21
CA MET A 44 -3.33 -3.12 -3.29
C MET A 44 -2.12 -4.04 -3.20
N GLN A 45 -1.37 -4.21 -4.29
CA GLN A 45 -0.14 -5.00 -4.26
C GLN A 45 0.94 -4.35 -3.40
N GLN A 46 0.96 -3.02 -3.31
CA GLN A 46 1.97 -2.25 -2.58
C GLN A 46 1.57 -1.99 -1.12
N HIS A 47 0.30 -1.66 -0.87
CA HIS A 47 -0.16 -1.15 0.42
C HIS A 47 -0.99 -2.15 1.22
N CYS A 48 -1.38 -3.29 0.65
CA CYS A 48 -2.12 -4.33 1.36
C CYS A 48 -1.25 -5.56 1.62
N CYS A 49 -1.53 -6.27 2.71
CA CYS A 49 -1.02 -7.62 2.94
C CYS A 49 -2.05 -8.46 3.69
N ASN A 50 -2.16 -9.74 3.33
CA ASN A 50 -3.10 -10.66 3.95
C ASN A 50 -2.35 -11.80 4.68
N TRP A 51 -2.49 -11.82 6.01
CA TRP A 51 -2.02 -12.91 6.85
C TRP A 51 -3.07 -14.01 6.86
N VAL A 52 -2.79 -15.14 6.21
CA VAL A 52 -3.76 -16.22 6.01
C VAL A 52 -3.41 -17.45 6.84
N SER A 53 -4.43 -18.28 7.07
CA SER A 53 -4.26 -19.56 7.75
C SER A 53 -3.30 -20.45 6.96
N SER A 54 -2.20 -20.87 7.59
CA SER A 54 -1.14 -21.70 7.01
C SER A 54 -0.28 -22.33 8.11
N PRO A 55 0.24 -23.56 7.91
CA PRO A 55 1.15 -24.21 8.85
C PRO A 55 2.58 -23.62 8.81
N GLU A 56 2.90 -22.81 7.81
CA GLU A 56 4.22 -22.20 7.67
C GLU A 56 4.50 -21.18 8.78
N PRO A 57 5.78 -20.88 9.12
CA PRO A 57 6.12 -19.82 10.05
C PRO A 57 5.47 -18.47 9.69
N VAL A 58 5.19 -17.65 10.70
CA VAL A 58 4.67 -16.28 10.50
C VAL A 58 5.57 -15.53 9.51
N ASP A 59 4.95 -14.80 8.59
CA ASP A 59 5.58 -14.00 7.52
C ASP A 59 6.18 -14.78 6.35
N THR A 60 6.08 -16.12 6.33
CA THR A 60 6.41 -16.88 5.13
C THR A 60 5.50 -16.44 3.98
N LEU A 61 6.11 -15.95 2.89
CA LEU A 61 5.39 -15.59 1.67
C LEU A 61 4.73 -16.85 1.08
N LEU A 62 3.45 -16.72 0.78
CA LEU A 62 2.66 -17.80 0.18
C LEU A 62 2.44 -17.52 -1.30
N ASP A 63 2.16 -18.59 -2.03
CA ASP A 63 2.09 -18.56 -3.49
C ASP A 63 1.09 -17.47 -3.95
N PRO A 64 1.53 -16.50 -4.75
CA PRO A 64 0.69 -15.37 -5.12
C PRO A 64 -0.46 -15.85 -5.99
N MET A 65 -1.69 -15.61 -5.54
CA MET A 65 -2.84 -15.71 -6.44
C MET A 65 -2.78 -14.52 -7.41
N LEU A 66 -3.06 -14.78 -8.70
CA LEU A 66 -2.98 -13.80 -9.78
C LEU A 66 -3.62 -12.45 -9.41
N ARG A 67 -2.80 -11.37 -9.47
CA ARG A 67 -3.20 -9.96 -9.28
C ARG A 67 -3.96 -9.68 -7.98
N ASP A 68 -3.52 -10.29 -6.89
CA ASP A 68 -3.97 -9.98 -5.53
C ASP A 68 -2.88 -9.23 -4.74
N CYS A 69 -3.21 -8.77 -3.54
CA CYS A 69 -2.23 -8.33 -2.56
C CYS A 69 -1.35 -9.49 -2.07
N PRO A 70 -0.11 -9.21 -1.62
CA PRO A 70 0.77 -10.21 -1.01
C PRO A 70 0.06 -10.99 0.10
N ARG A 71 0.29 -12.31 0.12
CA ARG A 71 -0.20 -13.21 1.16
C ARG A 71 0.97 -13.80 1.92
N VAL A 72 0.88 -13.76 3.24
CA VAL A 72 1.88 -14.36 4.13
C VAL A 72 1.20 -15.28 5.14
N SER A 73 1.94 -16.22 5.68
CA SER A 73 1.43 -17.11 6.73
C SER A 73 1.18 -16.36 8.04
N ALA A 74 0.06 -16.68 8.68
CA ALA A 74 -0.25 -16.29 10.05
C ALA A 74 0.35 -17.22 11.12
N GLY A 75 1.07 -18.29 10.73
CA GLY A 75 1.65 -19.25 11.68
C GLY A 75 0.63 -20.17 12.36
N THR A 76 -0.55 -20.30 11.78
CA THR A 76 -1.63 -21.14 12.32
C THR A 76 -2.59 -21.57 11.22
N GLU A 77 -3.12 -22.79 11.34
CA GLU A 77 -4.21 -23.28 10.48
C GLU A 77 -5.60 -22.91 11.05
N ARG A 78 -5.65 -22.29 12.24
CA ARG A 78 -6.89 -21.91 12.91
C ARG A 78 -7.28 -20.49 12.52
N HIS A 79 -8.30 -20.37 11.68
CA HIS A 79 -8.86 -19.10 11.20
C HIS A 79 -9.02 -18.05 12.31
N GLU A 80 -9.62 -18.44 13.43
CA GLU A 80 -9.92 -17.56 14.57
C GLU A 80 -8.67 -17.04 15.30
N LEU A 81 -7.51 -17.68 15.11
CA LEU A 81 -6.25 -17.28 15.74
C LEU A 81 -5.39 -16.38 14.85
N THR A 82 -5.71 -16.27 13.56
CA THR A 82 -4.87 -15.55 12.59
C THR A 82 -4.59 -14.10 12.99
N SER A 83 -5.60 -13.37 13.48
CA SER A 83 -5.42 -11.99 13.96
C SER A 83 -4.50 -11.89 15.17
N TRP A 84 -4.62 -12.82 16.13
CA TRP A 84 -3.78 -12.82 17.33
C TRP A 84 -2.34 -13.18 16.99
N MET A 85 -2.15 -14.26 16.24
CA MET A 85 -0.81 -14.76 15.88
C MET A 85 -0.03 -13.77 14.99
N SER A 86 -0.75 -13.01 14.16
CA SER A 86 -0.15 -12.05 13.24
C SER A 86 0.01 -10.64 13.83
N PHE A 87 -0.44 -10.40 15.07
CA PHE A 87 -0.54 -9.05 15.65
C PHE A 87 0.79 -8.29 15.57
N ASP A 88 1.88 -8.87 16.09
CA ASP A 88 3.19 -8.23 16.09
C ASP A 88 3.73 -7.99 14.67
N SER A 89 3.42 -8.90 13.75
CA SER A 89 3.84 -8.74 12.36
C SER A 89 3.09 -7.62 11.65
N ILE A 90 1.78 -7.53 11.87
CA ILE A 90 0.93 -6.47 11.32
C ILE A 90 1.41 -5.09 11.77
N PHE A 91 1.75 -4.92 13.05
CA PHE A 91 2.26 -3.64 13.53
C PHE A 91 3.66 -3.31 13.00
N ARG A 92 4.54 -4.31 12.80
CA ARG A 92 5.80 -4.09 12.08
C ARG A 92 5.57 -3.65 10.63
N PHE A 93 4.61 -4.25 9.95
CA PHE A 93 4.21 -3.85 8.60
C PHE A 93 3.72 -2.40 8.57
N PHE A 94 2.82 -2.02 9.48
CA PHE A 94 2.32 -0.65 9.56
C PHE A 94 3.41 0.38 9.85
N ASN A 95 4.33 0.10 10.79
CA ASN A 95 5.44 1.00 11.07
C ASN A 95 6.32 1.22 9.83
N LYS A 96 6.66 0.14 9.13
CA LYS A 96 7.44 0.21 7.89
C LYS A 96 6.73 1.03 6.80
N SER A 97 5.41 0.84 6.65
CA SER A 97 4.63 1.60 5.68
C SER A 97 4.59 3.10 6.01
N LEU A 98 4.49 3.46 7.30
CA LEU A 98 4.52 4.86 7.74
C LEU A 98 5.87 5.51 7.46
N GLU A 99 6.97 4.82 7.81
CA GLU A 99 8.34 5.30 7.53
C GLU A 99 8.55 5.55 6.03
N THR A 100 8.09 4.63 5.17
CA THR A 100 8.21 4.80 3.70
C THR A 100 7.42 6.02 3.21
N LYS A 101 6.24 6.27 3.77
CA LYS A 101 5.42 7.44 3.40
C LYS A 101 6.08 8.75 3.84
N GLU A 102 6.66 8.79 5.04
CA GLU A 102 7.39 9.97 5.53
C GLU A 102 8.62 10.28 4.65
N ASP A 103 9.34 9.25 4.21
CA ASP A 103 10.47 9.39 3.29
C ASP A 103 10.05 9.93 1.91
N GLU A 104 8.93 9.44 1.35
CA GLU A 104 8.37 9.92 0.08
C GLU A 104 7.97 11.42 0.18
N GLU A 105 7.31 11.82 1.26
CA GLU A 105 6.92 13.23 1.50
C GLU A 105 8.16 14.13 1.72
N ALA A 106 9.20 13.62 2.39
CA ALA A 106 10.46 14.33 2.57
C ALA A 106 11.22 14.53 1.24
N GLU A 107 11.23 13.54 0.35
CA GLU A 107 11.84 13.68 -0.98
C GLU A 107 11.08 14.67 -1.87
N GLU A 108 9.75 14.65 -1.87
CA GLU A 108 8.94 15.62 -2.62
C GLU A 108 9.17 17.07 -2.15
N THR A 109 9.25 17.29 -0.83
CA THR A 109 9.52 18.61 -0.26
C THR A 109 10.94 19.09 -0.52
N SER A 110 11.94 18.20 -0.57
CA SER A 110 13.31 18.54 -0.95
C SER A 110 13.43 18.96 -2.42
N ASN A 111 12.77 18.23 -3.33
CA ASN A 111 12.82 18.48 -4.77
C ASN A 111 12.16 19.82 -5.17
N THR A 112 11.12 20.25 -4.45
CA THR A 112 10.41 21.51 -4.71
C THR A 112 11.18 22.77 -4.27
N VAL A 113 12.28 22.63 -3.51
CA VAL A 113 13.07 23.76 -2.97
C VAL A 113 14.19 24.24 -3.93
N THR A 114 14.34 23.66 -5.13
CA THR A 114 15.42 24.05 -6.06
C THR A 114 15.13 25.37 -6.83
N THR A 115 15.50 26.48 -6.19
CA THR A 115 15.92 27.81 -6.71
C THR A 115 15.01 28.60 -7.66
N ARG A 116 14.35 29.62 -7.10
CA ARG A 116 14.06 30.89 -7.80
C ARG A 116 15.31 31.80 -7.75
N SER A 117 16.26 31.62 -8.65
CA SER A 117 17.26 32.67 -8.91
C SER A 117 16.72 33.61 -9.99
N SER A 118 16.06 34.67 -9.55
CA SER A 118 15.76 35.84 -10.36
C SER A 118 17.04 36.54 -10.79
N SER A 119 17.28 36.70 -12.09
CA SER A 119 18.09 37.79 -12.62
C SER A 119 17.45 38.35 -13.88
N LEU A 120 17.25 39.67 -13.83
CA LEU A 120 16.46 40.47 -14.75
C LEU A 120 17.10 40.61 -16.14
N LYS A 121 16.21 40.86 -17.10
CA LYS A 121 16.41 41.20 -18.51
C LYS A 121 17.43 42.35 -18.72
N TYR A 122 18.23 42.25 -19.78
CA TYR A 122 18.45 43.37 -20.69
C TYR A 122 18.22 42.91 -22.14
N LYS A 123 17.29 43.60 -22.81
CA LYS A 123 17.09 43.54 -24.26
C LYS A 123 18.34 44.13 -24.91
N HIS A 124 18.89 43.46 -25.92
CA HIS A 124 19.62 44.15 -26.98
C HIS A 124 18.85 43.96 -28.27
N GLN A 125 18.35 45.09 -28.77
CA GLN A 125 17.60 45.25 -30.01
C GLN A 125 18.59 45.78 -31.05
N ASP A 126 18.53 45.20 -32.24
CA ASP A 126 18.92 45.68 -33.57
C ASP A 126 20.16 46.57 -33.75
N LEU A 127 21.13 46.06 -34.51
CA LEU A 127 21.81 46.74 -35.62
C LEU A 127 22.47 45.73 -36.55
#